data_AF-A0A963QEV7-F1
#
_entry.id   AF-A0A963QEV7-F1
#
_cell.length_a   1.000
_cell.length_b   1.000
_cell.length_c   1.000
_cell.angle_alpha   90.00
_cell.angle_beta   90.00
_cell.angle_gamma   90.00
#
_symmetry.space_group_name_H-M   'P 1'
#
loop_
_entity.id
_entity.type
_entity.pdbx_description
1 polymer ?
#
loop_
_entity_poly.entity_id
_entity_poly.type
_entity_poly.pdbx_seq_one_letter_code
_entity_poly.pdbx_strand_id
1 'polypeptide(L)'
;WGLVNRLVPSGTALDAALELAGEIAANAPLSTAMTKRIMRESRLWPDDEMFALQSPLSESVISSQDAQEGARAFAEKRAPKWSGT
;
A
#
# COMPACT_ATOMS: atom_id res chain seq x y z
N TRP A 1 16.06 5.43 -16.91
CA TRP A 1 15.17 6.60 -16.88
C TRP A 1 14.04 6.47 -15.85
N GLY A 2 13.37 5.32 -15.68
CA GLY A 2 12.53 5.02 -14.48
C GLY A 2 11.36 5.98 -14.20
N LEU A 3 11.03 6.86 -15.14
CA LEU A 3 10.10 7.97 -14.96
C LEU A 3 8.62 7.56 -15.15
N VAL A 4 8.38 6.49 -15.92
CA VAL A 4 7.04 6.03 -16.31
C VAL A 4 6.85 4.59 -15.85
N ASN A 5 5.74 4.29 -15.18
CA ASN A 5 5.41 2.93 -14.73
C ASN A 5 4.91 2.01 -15.86
N ARG A 6 4.02 2.50 -16.74
CA ARG A 6 3.39 1.73 -17.82
C ARG A 6 3.39 2.56 -19.12
N LEU A 7 3.81 1.95 -20.23
CA LEU A 7 3.65 2.51 -21.58
C LEU A 7 2.43 1.86 -22.24
N VAL A 8 1.57 2.68 -22.82
CA VAL A 8 0.30 2.23 -23.42
C VAL A 8 0.05 2.94 -24.76
N PRO A 9 -0.82 2.41 -25.63
CA PRO A 9 -1.20 3.08 -26.86
C PRO A 9 -1.69 4.52 -26.64
N SER A 10 -1.53 5.35 -27.67
CA SER A 10 -2.02 6.73 -27.63
C SER A 10 -3.54 6.74 -27.42
N GLY A 11 -4.01 7.62 -26.53
CA GLY A 11 -5.42 7.73 -26.16
C GLY A 11 -5.90 6.80 -25.04
N THR A 12 -5.12 5.81 -24.60
CA THR A 12 -5.55 4.83 -23.57
C THR A 12 -4.91 5.03 -22.20
N ALA A 13 -4.22 6.17 -21.99
CA ALA A 13 -3.49 6.44 -20.74
C ALA A 13 -4.41 6.55 -19.52
N LEU A 14 -5.60 7.14 -19.69
CA LEU A 14 -6.56 7.29 -18.58
C LEU A 14 -7.10 5.92 -18.13
N ASP A 15 -7.47 5.05 -19.07
CA ASP A 15 -8.00 3.72 -18.75
C ASP A 15 -6.97 2.90 -17.97
N ALA A 16 -5.71 2.88 -18.44
CA ALA A 16 -4.63 2.20 -17.74
C ALA A 16 -4.32 2.81 -16.36
N ALA A 17 -4.48 4.13 -16.20
CA ALA A 17 -4.32 4.79 -14.91
C ALA A 17 -5.45 4.44 -13.94
N LEU A 18 -6.69 4.34 -14.41
CA LEU A 18 -7.85 3.94 -13.60
C LEU A 18 -7.79 2.46 -13.21
N GLU A 19 -7.31 1.59 -14.10
CA GLU A 19 -7.04 0.18 -13.79
C GLU A 19 -6.02 0.06 -12.65
N LEU A 20 -4.88 0.75 -12.76
CA LEU A 20 -3.86 0.77 -11.70
C LEU A 20 -4.42 1.36 -10.40
N ALA A 21 -5.24 2.42 -10.47
CA ALA A 21 -5.88 3.00 -9.30
C ALA A 21 -6.82 1.98 -8.63
N GLY A 22 -7.55 1.19 -9.42
CA GLY A 22 -8.39 0.10 -8.93
C GLY A 22 -7.60 -1.00 -8.23
N GLU A 23 -6.47 -1.42 -8.79
CA GLU A 23 -5.55 -2.39 -8.15
C GLU A 23 -5.06 -1.88 -6.79
N ILE A 24 -4.69 -0.59 -6.70
CA ILE A 24 -4.24 0.03 -5.45
C ILE A 24 -5.39 0.13 -4.45
N ALA A 25 -6.57 0.59 -4.89
CA ALA A 25 -7.75 0.78 -4.06
C ALA A 25 -8.34 -0.53 -3.52
N ALA A 26 -8.02 -1.68 -4.13
CA ALA A 26 -8.39 -3.00 -3.63
C ALA A 26 -7.60 -3.43 -2.37
N ASN A 27 -6.55 -2.71 -1.98
CA ASN A 27 -5.74 -3.01 -0.80
C ASN A 27 -6.24 -2.27 0.46
N ALA A 28 -5.79 -2.71 1.63
CA ALA A 28 -6.10 -2.07 2.91
C ALA A 28 -5.68 -0.58 2.89
N PRO A 29 -6.59 0.38 3.14
CA PRO A 29 -6.31 1.81 3.07
C PRO A 29 -5.17 2.25 4.01
N LEU A 30 -5.18 1.76 5.26
CA LEU A 30 -4.17 2.11 6.26
C LEU A 30 -2.77 1.62 5.86
N SER A 31 -2.68 0.38 5.37
CA SER A 31 -1.41 -0.21 4.90
C SER A 31 -0.84 0.54 3.70
N THR A 32 -1.70 0.87 2.72
CA THR A 32 -1.30 1.61 1.51
C THR A 32 -0.78 3.01 1.86
N ALA A 33 -1.50 3.71 2.73
CA ALA A 33 -1.10 5.05 3.19
C ALA A 33 0.22 5.01 3.98
N MET A 34 0.37 4.05 4.90
CA MET A 34 1.57 3.91 5.72
C MET A 34 2.79 3.52 4.89
N THR A 35 2.64 2.59 3.94
CA THR A 35 3.71 2.20 3.01
C THR A 35 4.20 3.42 2.22
N LYS A 36 3.28 4.22 1.66
CA LYS A 36 3.63 5.46 0.94
C LYS A 36 4.35 6.47 1.83
N ARG A 37 3.96 6.57 3.10
CA ARG A 37 4.61 7.43 4.09
C ARG A 37 6.04 6.99 4.34
N ILE A 38 6.26 5.72 4.65
CA ILE A 38 7.59 5.13 4.90
C ILE A 38 8.48 5.30 3.67
N MET A 39 8.00 5.02 2.45
CA MET A 39 8.76 5.22 1.21
C MET A 39 9.23 6.67 0.99
N ARG A 40 8.47 7.65 1.49
CA ARG A 40 8.82 9.07 1.39
C ARG A 40 9.82 9.48 2.47
N GLU A 41 9.57 9.08 3.71
CA GLU A 41 10.35 9.51 4.89
C GLU A 41 11.70 8.77 5.00
N SER A 42 11.72 7.49 4.66
CA SER A 42 12.93 6.64 4.75
C SER A 42 14.11 7.09 3.91
N ARG A 43 13.89 7.94 2.90
CA ARG A 43 14.97 8.51 2.08
C ARG A 43 15.97 9.37 2.86
N LEU A 44 15.60 9.79 4.06
CA LEU A 44 16.40 10.65 4.93
C LEU A 44 16.84 9.92 6.22
N TRP A 45 16.50 8.64 6.37
CA TRP A 45 16.84 7.88 7.56
C TRP A 45 18.27 7.33 7.47
N PRO A 46 19.01 7.26 8.60
CA PRO A 46 20.24 6.48 8.68
C PRO A 46 19.94 4.99 8.44
N ASP A 47 20.79 4.31 7.66
CA ASP A 47 20.63 2.90 7.31
C ASP A 47 20.53 1.99 8.55
N ASP A 48 21.30 2.29 9.59
CA ASP A 48 21.34 1.55 10.85
C ASP A 48 20.13 1.80 11.77
N GLU A 49 19.37 2.87 11.52
CA GLU A 49 18.18 3.24 12.28
C GLU A 49 16.86 2.93 11.55
N MET A 50 16.90 2.57 10.25
CA MET A 50 15.70 2.46 9.40
C MET A 50 14.59 1.60 10.02
N PHE A 51 14.93 0.43 10.55
CA PHE A 51 13.93 -0.48 11.14
C PHE A 51 13.39 0.02 12.48
N ALA A 52 14.23 0.70 13.27
CA ALA A 52 13.81 1.30 14.53
C ALA A 52 12.80 2.44 14.29
N LEU A 53 12.99 3.21 13.21
CA LEU A 53 12.08 4.26 12.78
C LEU A 53 10.81 3.70 12.11
N GLN A 54 10.92 2.61 11.34
CA GLN A 54 9.78 1.99 10.66
C GLN A 54 8.82 1.25 11.60
N SER A 55 9.35 0.55 12.60
CA SER A 55 8.58 -0.32 13.50
C SER A 55 7.36 0.37 14.13
N PRO A 56 7.51 1.52 14.84
CA PRO A 56 6.36 2.17 15.48
C PRO A 56 5.33 2.71 14.48
N LEU A 57 5.74 3.04 13.24
CA LEU A 57 4.82 3.44 12.18
C LEU A 57 3.98 2.27 11.67
N SER A 58 4.58 1.07 11.62
CA SER A 58 3.92 -0.13 11.11
C SER A 58 2.99 -0.77 12.15
N GLU A 59 3.28 -0.58 13.43
CA GLU A 59 2.53 -1.18 14.55
C GLU A 59 1.04 -0.82 14.51
N SER A 60 0.70 0.45 14.23
CA SER A 60 -0.71 0.87 14.14
C SER A 60 -1.48 0.21 13.00
N VAL A 61 -0.78 -0.20 11.93
CA VAL A 61 -1.39 -0.93 10.80
C VAL A 61 -1.55 -2.41 11.16
N ILE A 62 -0.55 -3.00 11.82
CA ILE A 62 -0.57 -4.43 12.20
C ILE A 62 -1.67 -4.69 13.24
N SER A 63 -1.92 -3.75 14.16
CA SER A 63 -2.97 -3.86 15.18
C SER A 63 -4.37 -3.50 14.68
N SER A 64 -4.54 -3.15 13.40
CA SER A 64 -5.80 -2.62 12.87
C SER A 64 -6.84 -3.70 12.56
N GLN A 65 -8.10 -3.31 12.42
CA GLN A 65 -9.17 -4.22 11.97
C GLN A 65 -8.92 -4.70 10.54
N ASP A 66 -8.40 -3.85 9.66
CA ASP A 66 -8.02 -4.23 8.30
C ASP A 66 -6.94 -5.34 8.30
N ALA A 67 -5.98 -5.35 9.21
CA ALA A 67 -5.00 -6.44 9.29
C ALA A 67 -5.66 -7.78 9.65
N GLN A 68 -6.58 -7.77 10.62
CA GLN A 68 -7.36 -8.96 11.00
C GLN A 68 -8.24 -9.45 9.85
N GLU A 69 -8.94 -8.52 9.17
CA GLU A 69 -9.76 -8.84 8.02
C GLU A 69 -8.93 -9.38 6.85
N GLY A 70 -7.74 -8.83 6.59
CA GLY A 70 -6.86 -9.31 5.53
C GLY A 70 -6.43 -10.75 5.75
N ALA A 71 -6.01 -11.08 6.98
CA ALA A 71 -5.65 -12.45 7.35
C ALA A 71 -6.85 -13.40 7.22
N ARG A 72 -8.04 -12.98 7.70
CA ARG A 72 -9.27 -13.78 7.60
C ARG A 72 -9.72 -13.99 6.15
N ALA A 73 -9.78 -12.93 5.35
CA ALA A 73 -10.21 -12.99 3.95
C ALA A 73 -9.28 -13.87 3.12
N PHE A 74 -7.97 -13.80 3.39
CA PHE A 74 -6.98 -14.69 2.78
C PHE A 74 -7.23 -16.16 3.15
N ALA A 75 -7.40 -16.47 4.44
CA ALA A 75 -7.67 -17.82 4.92
C ALA A 75 -8.99 -18.39 4.33
N GLU A 76 -10.01 -17.55 4.20
CA GLU A 76 -11.33 -17.90 3.65
C GLU A 76 -11.38 -17.85 2.11
N LYS A 77 -10.28 -17.46 1.43
CA LYS A 77 -10.18 -17.31 -0.04
C LYS A 77 -11.27 -16.41 -0.63
N ARG A 78 -11.56 -15.30 0.02
CA ARG A 78 -12.53 -14.30 -0.45
C ARG A 78 -11.89 -12.92 -0.53
N ALA A 79 -12.56 -12.00 -1.23
CA ALA A 79 -12.17 -10.60 -1.21
C ALA A 79 -12.32 -10.02 0.22
N PRO A 80 -11.36 -9.21 0.68
CA PRO A 80 -11.45 -8.52 1.95
C PRO A 80 -12.43 -7.34 1.91
N LYS A 81 -13.00 -7.00 3.06
CA LYS A 81 -13.88 -5.83 3.26
C LYS A 81 -13.21 -4.85 4.20
N TRP A 82 -12.49 -3.89 3.65
CA TRP A 82 -11.75 -2.89 4.42
C TRP A 82 -12.67 -1.88 5.08
N SER A 83 -12.43 -1.60 6.36
CA SER A 83 -13.11 -0.53 7.10
C SER A 83 -12.24 0.70 7.28
N GLY A 84 -10.92 0.61 7.01
CA GLY A 84 -9.99 1.72 7.20
C GLY A 84 -9.68 1.99 8.68
N THR A 85 -9.79 0.96 9.52
CA THR A 85 -9.63 1.02 10.98
C THR A 85 -8.74 -0.10 11.50
#